data_AF-A0AB39RQ89-F1
#
_entry.id   AF-A0AB39RQ89-F1
#
_cell.length_a   1.000
_cell.length_b   1.000
_cell.length_c   1.000
_cell.angle_alpha   90.00
_cell.angle_beta   90.00
_cell.angle_gamma   90.00
#
_symmetry.space_group_name_H-M   'P 1'
#
loop_
_entity.id
_entity.type
_entity.pdbx_description
1 polymer ?
#
loop_
_entity_poly.entity_id
_entity_poly.type
_entity_poly.pdbx_seq_one_letter_code
_entity_poly.pdbx_strand_id
1 'polypeptide(L)'
;MPVSASGDEIRAWPDDTWARTEAAALLAGGEGRPLAERSVVGEGFAPAPLTELRELTTTGVFLDDICRCLGSLTVALLDGDGEFIGGGSFHGGTDIAWEWSRFRNNLEVAAPGRLLDFLARHSTYRRA
;
A
#
# COMPACT_ATOMS: atom_id res chain seq x y z
N MET A 1 -15.65 -14.76 16.33
CA MET A 1 -14.40 -13.98 16.16
C MET A 1 -13.86 -14.31 14.78
N PRO A 2 -13.63 -13.34 13.88
CA PRO A 2 -12.89 -13.63 12.65
C PRO A 2 -11.51 -14.15 13.06
N VAL A 3 -11.06 -15.22 12.41
CA VAL A 3 -9.72 -15.77 12.61
C VAL A 3 -8.74 -14.72 12.07
N SER A 4 -7.82 -14.24 12.90
CA SER A 4 -6.73 -13.38 12.41
C SER A 4 -5.94 -14.16 11.36
N ALA A 5 -5.69 -13.54 10.21
CA ALA A 5 -4.85 -14.13 9.17
C ALA A 5 -3.48 -14.49 9.75
N SER A 6 -2.90 -15.61 9.35
CA SER A 6 -1.55 -15.98 9.80
C SER A 6 -0.51 -15.07 9.16
N GLY A 7 0.66 -14.92 9.79
CA GLY A 7 1.76 -14.14 9.21
C GLY A 7 2.19 -14.60 7.82
N ASP A 8 2.01 -15.89 7.49
CA ASP A 8 2.28 -16.44 6.17
C ASP A 8 1.19 -16.07 5.15
N GLU A 9 -0.09 -16.08 5.55
CA GLU A 9 -1.18 -15.60 4.70
C GLU A 9 -1.03 -14.12 4.36
N ILE A 10 -0.68 -13.32 5.37
CA ILE A 10 -0.47 -11.87 5.22
C ILE A 10 0.73 -11.58 4.32
N ARG A 11 1.76 -12.44 4.28
CA ARG A 11 2.90 -12.30 3.35
C ARG A 11 2.60 -12.79 1.93
N ALA A 12 1.91 -13.92 1.82
CA ALA A 12 1.60 -14.51 0.52
C ALA A 12 0.68 -13.60 -0.31
N TRP A 13 -0.27 -12.91 0.34
CA TRP A 13 -1.23 -12.09 -0.40
C TRP A 13 -0.62 -10.88 -1.13
N PRO A 14 0.24 -10.03 -0.51
CA PRO A 14 0.93 -8.98 -1.24
C PRO A 14 1.78 -9.54 -2.37
N ASP A 15 2.50 -10.64 -2.15
CA ASP A 15 3.35 -11.26 -3.17
C ASP A 15 2.53 -11.73 -4.39
N ASP A 16 1.44 -12.45 -4.16
CA ASP A 16 0.52 -12.94 -5.20
C ASP A 16 -0.21 -11.79 -5.93
N THR A 17 -0.54 -10.72 -5.22
CA THR A 17 -1.21 -9.56 -5.82
C THR A 17 -0.22 -8.76 -6.66
N TRP A 18 0.97 -8.50 -6.15
CA TRP A 18 2.06 -7.86 -6.91
C TRP A 18 2.49 -8.66 -8.14
N ALA A 19 2.39 -10.00 -8.12
CA ALA A 19 2.68 -10.83 -9.28
C ALA A 19 1.69 -10.63 -10.44
N ARG A 20 0.49 -10.11 -10.15
CA ARG A 20 -0.58 -9.81 -11.13
C ARG A 20 -0.71 -8.31 -11.43
N THR A 21 0.01 -7.46 -10.70
CA THR A 21 -0.01 -6.01 -10.86
C THR A 21 0.75 -5.60 -12.12
N GLU A 22 0.07 -4.89 -13.02
CA GLU A 22 0.67 -4.26 -14.20
C GLU A 22 0.82 -2.74 -14.03
N ALA A 23 0.01 -2.14 -13.14
CA ALA A 23 0.11 -0.73 -12.79
C ALA A 23 -0.25 -0.47 -11.33
N ALA A 24 0.17 0.67 -10.79
CA ALA A 24 -0.25 1.12 -9.47
C ALA A 24 -0.62 2.61 -9.50
N ALA A 25 -1.52 2.98 -8.60
CA ALA A 25 -1.91 4.36 -8.34
C ALA A 25 -1.75 4.69 -6.85
N LEU A 26 -1.31 5.92 -6.58
CA LEU A 26 -1.33 6.53 -5.27
C LEU A 26 -2.57 7.40 -5.16
N LEU A 27 -3.40 7.14 -4.15
CA LEU A 27 -4.64 7.85 -3.89
C LEU A 27 -4.54 8.65 -2.60
N ALA A 28 -5.16 9.83 -2.57
CA ALA A 28 -5.22 10.68 -1.38
C ALA A 28 -6.15 10.09 -0.30
N GLY A 29 -5.61 10.00 0.93
CA GLY A 29 -6.28 9.40 2.07
C GLY A 29 -6.07 7.89 2.16
N GLY A 30 -6.45 7.31 3.29
CA GLY A 30 -6.55 5.86 3.48
C GLY A 30 -7.98 5.44 3.81
N GLU A 31 -8.14 4.50 4.74
CA GLU A 31 -9.34 3.72 5.12
C GLU A 31 -10.65 4.49 5.40
N GLY A 32 -10.65 5.82 5.46
CA GLY A 32 -11.81 6.63 5.83
C GLY A 32 -12.82 6.92 4.70
N ARG A 33 -12.50 6.62 3.43
CA ARG A 33 -13.38 6.91 2.28
C ARG A 33 -13.37 5.80 1.24
N PRO A 34 -14.44 5.55 0.49
CA PRO A 34 -14.44 4.61 -0.64
C PRO A 34 -13.32 4.91 -1.63
N LEU A 35 -12.67 3.89 -2.19
CA LEU A 35 -11.57 4.04 -3.16
C LEU A 35 -11.96 4.91 -4.36
N ALA A 36 -13.18 4.72 -4.88
CA ALA A 36 -13.73 5.47 -6.02
C ALA A 36 -13.88 6.98 -5.77
N GLU A 37 -13.88 7.42 -4.51
CA GLU A 37 -13.98 8.83 -4.12
C GLU A 37 -12.61 9.48 -3.85
N ARG A 38 -11.52 8.70 -3.87
CA ARG A 38 -10.18 9.20 -3.55
C ARG A 38 -9.54 9.79 -4.80
N SER A 39 -9.03 11.02 -4.68
CA SER A 39 -8.28 11.66 -5.76
C SER A 39 -6.96 10.92 -6.00
N VAL A 40 -6.64 10.67 -7.26
CA VAL A 40 -5.34 10.17 -7.67
C VAL A 40 -4.30 11.28 -7.48
N VAL A 41 -3.22 10.96 -6.78
CA VAL A 41 -2.10 11.88 -6.51
C VAL A 41 -0.78 11.42 -7.12
N GLY A 42 -0.72 10.19 -7.62
CA GLY A 42 0.34 9.65 -8.47
C GLY A 42 -0.18 8.43 -9.23
N GLU A 43 0.12 8.29 -10.52
CA GLU A 43 -0.38 7.17 -11.34
C GLU A 43 0.62 6.79 -12.42
N GLY A 44 0.41 5.62 -13.04
CA GLY A 44 1.09 5.26 -14.28
C GLY A 44 2.59 5.06 -14.10
N PHE A 45 2.99 4.39 -13.02
CA PHE A 45 4.39 4.08 -12.77
C PHE A 45 4.98 3.31 -13.95
N ALA A 46 6.08 3.81 -14.51
CA ALA A 46 6.92 3.03 -15.41
C ALA A 46 7.44 1.76 -14.69
N PRO A 47 7.89 0.73 -15.42
CA PRO A 47 8.28 -0.55 -14.83
C PRO A 47 9.30 -0.44 -13.68
N ALA A 48 10.26 0.49 -13.77
CA ALA A 48 11.26 0.71 -12.73
C ALA A 48 10.66 1.29 -11.43
N PRO A 49 9.93 2.42 -11.44
CA PRO A 49 9.20 2.89 -10.26
C PRO A 49 8.20 1.89 -9.68
N LEU A 50 7.54 1.08 -10.51
CA LEU A 50 6.62 0.03 -10.04
C LEU A 50 7.37 -1.05 -9.25
N THR A 51 8.54 -1.47 -9.76
CA THR A 51 9.42 -2.43 -9.08
C THR A 51 9.95 -1.88 -7.76
N GLU A 52 10.37 -0.61 -7.73
CA GLU A 52 10.82 0.06 -6.50
C GLU A 52 9.69 0.14 -5.47
N LEU A 53 8.48 0.51 -5.89
CA LEU A 53 7.31 0.57 -4.99
C LEU A 53 7.00 -0.80 -4.39
N ARG A 54 7.03 -1.87 -5.20
CA ARG A 54 6.87 -3.25 -4.72
C ARG A 54 7.89 -3.57 -3.64
N GLU A 55 9.18 -3.43 -3.93
CA GLU A 55 10.27 -3.73 -2.98
C GLU A 55 10.07 -3.00 -1.65
N LEU A 56 9.76 -1.70 -1.70
CA LEU A 56 9.59 -0.86 -0.52
C LEU A 56 8.35 -1.19 0.31
N THR A 57 7.33 -1.80 -0.28
CA THR A 57 6.04 -2.06 0.37
C THR A 57 5.77 -3.52 0.71
N THR A 58 6.68 -4.43 0.34
CA THR A 58 6.64 -5.85 0.73
C THR A 58 7.80 -6.25 1.66
N THR A 59 8.86 -5.44 1.73
CA THR A 59 10.03 -5.74 2.57
C THR A 59 9.91 -5.06 3.94
N GLY A 60 9.88 -5.85 5.00
CA GLY A 60 9.75 -5.34 6.37
C GLY A 60 9.33 -6.39 7.38
N VAL A 61 8.78 -5.93 8.50
CA VAL A 61 8.30 -6.76 9.60
C VAL A 61 6.82 -6.47 9.85
N PHE A 62 5.99 -7.52 9.84
CA PHE A 62 4.60 -7.42 10.24
C PHE A 62 4.50 -7.35 11.77
N LEU A 63 3.76 -6.38 12.29
CA LEU A 63 3.72 -6.05 13.71
C LEU A 63 2.72 -6.86 14.53
N ASP A 64 1.80 -7.58 13.87
CA ASP A 64 0.64 -8.22 14.52
C ASP A 64 -0.24 -7.21 15.29
N ASP A 65 -0.19 -5.96 14.85
CA ASP A 65 -1.04 -4.86 15.28
C ASP A 65 -1.32 -3.93 14.09
N ILE A 66 -2.37 -3.13 14.22
CA ILE A 66 -2.87 -2.25 13.17
C ILE A 66 -2.94 -0.81 13.64
N CYS A 67 -2.41 0.12 12.83
CA CYS A 67 -2.65 1.54 13.10
C CYS A 67 -4.16 1.81 13.00
N ARG A 68 -4.71 2.43 14.05
CA ARG A 68 -6.11 2.91 14.06
C ARG A 68 -6.27 4.25 13.33
N CYS A 69 -5.17 4.85 12.90
CA CYS A 69 -5.19 6.01 12.03
C CYS A 69 -5.74 5.63 10.66
N LEU A 70 -6.50 6.53 10.04
CA LEU A 70 -7.11 6.27 8.73
C LEU A 70 -6.08 6.17 7.59
N GLY A 71 -4.81 6.50 7.82
CA GLY A 71 -3.78 6.56 6.79
C GLY A 71 -3.86 7.85 5.95
N SER A 72 -2.72 8.23 5.37
CA SER A 72 -2.58 9.48 4.60
C SER A 72 -2.67 9.28 3.10
N LEU A 73 -2.26 8.11 2.62
CA LEU A 73 -2.19 7.72 1.22
C LEU A 73 -2.59 6.25 1.08
N THR A 74 -3.01 5.88 -0.12
CA THR A 74 -3.27 4.48 -0.47
C THR A 74 -2.50 4.13 -1.72
N VAL A 75 -1.85 2.98 -1.74
CA VAL A 75 -1.44 2.33 -2.99
C VAL A 75 -2.59 1.42 -3.44
N ALA A 76 -3.08 1.66 -4.65
CA ALA A 76 -4.01 0.80 -5.36
C ALA A 76 -3.25 0.03 -6.43
N LEU A 77 -3.38 -1.29 -6.44
CA LEU A 77 -2.76 -2.20 -7.40
C LEU A 77 -3.79 -2.53 -8.48
N LEU A 78 -3.35 -2.42 -9.73
CA LEU A 78 -4.19 -2.57 -10.91
C LEU A 78 -3.64 -3.69 -11.81
N ASP A 79 -4.52 -4.46 -12.42
CA ASP A 79 -4.16 -5.45 -13.44
C ASP A 79 -3.97 -4.81 -14.83
N GLY A 80 -3.78 -5.66 -15.86
CA GLY A 80 -3.56 -5.23 -17.24
C GLY A 80 -4.76 -4.54 -17.90
N ASP A 81 -5.96 -4.72 -17.36
CA ASP A 81 -7.17 -4.02 -17.80
C ASP A 81 -7.40 -2.71 -17.03
N GLY A 82 -6.54 -2.42 -16.04
CA GLY A 82 -6.65 -1.27 -15.17
C GLY A 82 -7.64 -1.48 -14.00
N GLU A 83 -8.06 -2.72 -13.76
CA GLU A 83 -9.01 -3.05 -12.69
C GLU A 83 -8.30 -3.19 -11.35
N PHE A 84 -8.97 -2.75 -10.28
CA PHE A 84 -8.44 -2.83 -8.92
C PHE A 84 -8.38 -4.28 -8.43
N ILE A 85 -7.19 -4.75 -8.06
CA ILE A 85 -6.96 -6.12 -7.58
C ILE A 85 -6.52 -6.19 -6.11
N GLY A 86 -6.23 -5.05 -5.50
CA GLY A 86 -5.89 -4.95 -4.08
C GLY A 86 -5.20 -3.64 -3.72
N GLY A 87 -5.09 -3.33 -2.43
CA GLY A 87 -4.43 -2.10 -2.00
C GLY A 87 -3.93 -2.09 -0.57
N GLY A 88 -3.16 -1.05 -0.25
CA GLY A 88 -2.60 -0.83 1.07
C GLY A 88 -2.58 0.65 1.45
N SER A 89 -2.90 0.95 2.69
CA SER A 89 -2.88 2.32 3.22
C SER A 89 -1.55 2.60 3.92
N PHE A 90 -0.97 3.77 3.65
CA PHE A 90 0.23 4.25 4.32
C PHE A 90 -0.12 4.93 5.64
N HIS A 91 0.55 4.50 6.71
CA HIS A 91 0.40 5.02 8.07
C HIS A 91 1.73 5.59 8.54
N GLY A 92 1.73 6.80 9.08
CA GLY A 92 2.97 7.45 9.54
C GLY A 92 4.01 7.74 8.43
N GLY A 93 3.73 7.39 7.17
CA GLY A 93 4.68 7.47 6.05
C GLY A 93 5.78 6.42 6.10
N THR A 94 5.72 5.49 7.05
CA THR A 94 6.73 4.47 7.32
C THR A 94 6.15 3.07 7.31
N ASP A 95 4.84 2.96 7.47
CA ASP A 95 4.18 1.67 7.57
C ASP A 95 3.12 1.56 6.47
N ILE A 96 2.84 0.33 6.08
CA ILE A 96 1.73 0.02 5.16
C ILE A 96 0.84 -1.05 5.76
N ALA A 97 -0.47 -0.81 5.72
CA ALA A 97 -1.48 -1.81 6.05
C ALA A 97 -2.12 -2.30 4.76
N TRP A 98 -1.78 -3.52 4.35
CA TRP A 98 -2.42 -4.19 3.22
C TRP A 98 -3.81 -4.67 3.62
N GLU A 99 -4.80 -4.44 2.76
CA GLU A 99 -6.20 -4.85 2.96
C GLU A 99 -6.62 -4.69 4.43
N TRP A 100 -6.53 -3.46 4.95
CA TRP A 100 -6.59 -3.13 6.38
C TRP A 100 -7.71 -3.85 7.14
N SER A 101 -8.89 -3.95 6.52
CA SER A 101 -10.07 -4.63 7.09
C SER A 101 -9.96 -6.16 7.13
N ARG A 102 -9.18 -6.75 6.23
CA ARG A 102 -8.94 -8.19 6.12
C ARG A 102 -7.83 -8.65 7.07
N PHE A 103 -6.64 -8.06 6.97
CA PHE A 103 -5.46 -8.57 7.69
C PHE A 103 -5.26 -7.92 9.05
N ARG A 104 -5.69 -6.66 9.22
CA ARG A 104 -5.53 -5.88 10.46
C ARG A 104 -4.10 -5.97 11.00
N ASN A 105 -3.12 -5.76 10.12
CA ASN A 105 -1.70 -5.82 10.44
C ASN A 105 -0.93 -4.78 9.64
N ASN A 106 0.00 -4.08 10.30
CA ASN A 106 0.93 -3.16 9.66
C ASN A 106 2.22 -3.88 9.31
N LEU A 107 2.72 -3.63 8.11
CA LEU A 107 4.12 -3.85 7.76
C LEU A 107 4.91 -2.58 8.11
N GLU A 108 5.81 -2.69 9.08
CA GLU A 108 6.88 -1.71 9.27
C GLU A 108 7.91 -1.93 8.15
N VAL A 109 8.06 -0.96 7.24
CA VAL A 109 8.91 -1.15 6.06
C VAL A 109 10.39 -1.10 6.45
N ALA A 110 11.22 -1.90 5.79
CA ALA A 110 12.65 -2.00 6.13
C ALA A 110 13.44 -0.70 5.83
N ALA A 111 12.95 0.14 4.91
CA ALA A 111 13.63 1.34 4.46
C ALA A 111 12.69 2.56 4.41
N PRO A 112 12.21 3.07 5.57
CA PRO A 112 11.19 4.12 5.61
C PRO A 112 11.63 5.41 4.93
N GLY A 113 12.92 5.78 5.01
CA GLY A 113 13.45 6.95 4.30
C GLY A 113 13.33 6.82 2.77
N ARG A 114 13.65 5.65 2.22
CA ARG A 114 13.51 5.40 0.77
C ARG A 114 12.05 5.45 0.33
N LEU A 115 11.12 4.95 1.16
CA LEU A 115 9.69 5.05 0.90
C LEU A 115 9.23 6.52 0.89
N LEU A 116 9.63 7.32 1.87
CA LEU A 116 9.29 8.74 1.90
C LEU A 116 9.84 9.49 0.67
N ASP A 117 11.08 9.22 0.28
CA ASP A 117 11.68 9.81 -0.91
C ASP A 117 10.94 9.38 -2.18
N PHE A 118 10.55 8.10 -2.29
CA PHE A 118 9.73 7.60 -3.40
C PHE A 118 8.39 8.35 -3.49
N LEU A 119 7.66 8.43 -2.36
CA LEU A 119 6.38 9.12 -2.31
C LEU A 119 6.52 10.61 -2.64
N ALA A 120 7.61 11.26 -2.22
CA ALA A 120 7.87 12.67 -2.55
C ALA A 120 8.17 12.89 -4.04
N ARG A 121 8.83 11.94 -4.71
CA ARG A 121 9.12 12.01 -6.15
C ARG A 121 7.90 11.73 -7.02
N HIS A 122 7.02 10.84 -6.57
CA HIS A 122 5.98 10.26 -7.42
C HIS A 122 4.54 10.58 -6.99
N SER A 123 4.36 11.34 -5.92
CA SER A 123 3.05 11.86 -5.55
C SER A 123 3.07 13.38 -5.46
N THR A 124 1.96 13.99 -5.85
CA THR A 124 1.68 15.41 -5.60
C THR A 124 1.16 15.66 -4.18
N TYR A 125 1.05 14.60 -3.36
CA TYR A 125 0.57 14.67 -2.00
C TYR A 125 1.55 15.43 -1.13
N ARG A 126 1.12 16.56 -0.59
CA ARG A 126 1.82 17.27 0.46
C ARG A 126 1.16 16.94 1.78
N ARG A 127 1.93 16.45 2.74
CA ARG A 127 1.50 16.39 4.14
C ARG A 127 1.09 17.79 4.56
N ALA A 128 -0.17 17.95 4.96
CA ALA A 128 -0.65 19.16 5.62
C ALA A 128 -0.10 19.24 7.05
#